data_AF-E8ZJ79-F1
#
_entry.id   AF-E8ZJ79-F1
#
_cell.length_a   1.000
_cell.length_b   1.000
_cell.length_c   1.000
_cell.angle_alpha   90.00
_cell.angle_beta   90.00
_cell.angle_gamma   90.00
#
_symmetry.space_group_name_H-M   'P 1'
#
loop_
_entity.id
_entity.type
_entity.pdbx_description
1 polymer ?
#
loop_
_entity_poly.entity_id
_entity_poly.type
_entity_poly.pdbx_seq_one_letter_code
_entity_poly.pdbx_strand_id
1 'polypeptide(L)'
;MTSTLAKSALLTTAVGASGAGGYFGSKLITSKPTVQETKKQTYSVADLLAKDKTKQLLDKNSGKSHADWTTAWNNYKNQNNGKTTNGSDPLGITNWSTERTASNGVPDSFLTRCDEESKKQVVDTSDPIYVTVLTWCTKAKVTGQG
;
A
#
# COMPACT_ATOMS: atom_id res chain seq x y z
N MET A 1 -20.87 -2.49 -28.40
CA MET A 1 -21.07 -1.20 -29.09
C MET A 1 -19.70 -0.59 -29.33
N THR A 2 -19.36 -0.38 -30.61
CA THR A 2 -18.24 0.41 -31.21
C THR A 2 -16.84 0.25 -30.57
N SER A 3 -15.97 -0.66 -31.03
CA SER A 3 -15.07 -0.54 -32.20
C SER A 3 -14.41 0.82 -32.42
N THR A 4 -13.08 0.86 -32.27
CA THR A 4 -12.18 1.61 -33.16
C THR A 4 -10.75 1.05 -33.08
N LEU A 5 -10.43 0.12 -33.98
CA LEU A 5 -9.04 -0.14 -34.38
C LEU A 5 -8.55 1.06 -35.17
N ALA A 6 -7.63 1.84 -34.60
CA ALA A 6 -6.97 2.92 -35.31
C ALA A 6 -5.96 2.32 -36.31
N LYS A 7 -6.36 2.28 -37.59
CA LYS A 7 -5.47 2.09 -38.74
C LYS A 7 -4.51 3.27 -38.83
N SER A 8 -3.25 3.06 -38.48
CA SER A 8 -2.19 4.03 -38.76
C SER A 8 -1.84 3.96 -40.24
N ALA A 9 -2.21 5.00 -40.99
CA ALA A 9 -1.89 5.17 -42.39
C ALA A 9 -0.40 5.58 -42.55
N LEU A 10 0.30 4.84 -43.40
CA LEU A 10 1.66 5.15 -43.87
C LEU A 10 1.58 6.34 -44.83
N LEU A 11 2.19 7.47 -44.45
CA LEU A 11 2.40 8.61 -45.34
C LEU A 11 3.75 8.43 -46.06
N THR A 12 3.68 8.11 -47.35
CA THR A 12 4.79 8.15 -48.30
C THR A 12 5.02 9.59 -48.75
N THR A 13 6.25 10.11 -48.63
CA THR A 13 6.68 11.31 -49.35
C THR A 13 7.74 10.94 -50.39
N ALA A 14 7.42 11.20 -51.65
CA ALA A 14 8.35 11.17 -52.77
C ALA A 14 8.94 12.59 -52.95
N VAL A 15 10.26 12.71 -53.04
CA VAL A 15 10.94 13.90 -53.59
C VAL A 15 12.08 13.43 -54.49
N GLY A 16 12.09 13.96 -55.71
CA GLY A 16 12.95 13.58 -56.83
C GLY A 16 14.39 14.12 -56.78
N ALA A 17 15.11 13.87 -57.87
CA ALA A 17 16.57 13.88 -57.97
C ALA A 17 17.24 15.26 -58.16
N SER A 18 18.54 15.25 -57.83
CA SER A 18 19.68 16.09 -58.29
C SER A 18 19.92 17.47 -57.66
N GLY A 19 21.05 17.56 -56.92
CA GLY A 19 21.69 18.81 -56.48
C GLY A 19 22.70 18.55 -55.35
N ALA A 20 23.98 18.87 -55.56
CA ALA A 20 25.03 18.71 -54.55
C ALA A 20 24.83 19.70 -53.38
N GLY A 21 24.78 19.20 -52.14
CA GLY A 21 24.88 20.03 -50.94
C GLY A 21 23.97 19.61 -49.78
N GLY A 22 24.58 19.35 -48.62
CA GLY A 22 23.91 19.37 -47.31
C GLY A 22 23.57 17.99 -46.72
N TYR A 23 24.45 17.45 -45.87
CA TYR A 23 24.09 16.43 -44.88
C TYR A 23 23.26 17.08 -43.76
N PHE A 24 21.98 17.36 -44.02
CA PHE A 24 21.04 17.63 -42.95
C PHE A 24 20.56 16.29 -42.41
N GLY A 25 21.24 15.81 -41.37
CA GLY A 25 20.83 14.66 -40.59
C GLY A 25 19.49 14.96 -39.92
N SER A 26 18.38 14.66 -40.59
CA SER A 26 17.11 14.46 -39.93
C SER A 26 17.21 13.15 -39.15
N LYS A 27 17.85 13.22 -37.97
CA LYS A 27 17.47 12.33 -36.87
C LYS A 27 15.99 12.61 -36.67
N LEU A 28 15.15 11.78 -37.28
CA LEU A 28 13.80 11.55 -36.86
C LEU A 28 13.93 11.18 -35.38
N ILE A 29 13.72 12.17 -34.52
CA ILE A 29 13.54 11.95 -33.10
C ILE A 29 12.20 11.21 -33.02
N THR A 30 12.23 9.90 -33.23
CA THR A 30 11.31 8.97 -32.59
C THR A 30 11.62 9.00 -31.10
N SER A 31 11.46 10.19 -30.50
CA SER A 31 11.12 10.33 -29.11
C SER A 31 9.76 9.69 -29.01
N LYS A 32 9.77 8.36 -28.75
CA LYS A 32 8.73 7.78 -27.92
C LYS A 32 8.48 8.82 -26.82
N PRO A 33 7.24 9.25 -26.56
CA PRO A 33 6.98 9.91 -25.31
C PRO A 33 7.39 8.89 -24.26
N THR A 34 8.60 9.02 -23.74
CA THR A 34 8.89 8.58 -22.40
C THR A 34 7.92 9.42 -21.60
N VAL A 35 6.72 8.87 -21.39
CA VAL A 35 6.03 9.05 -20.14
C VAL A 35 7.16 8.84 -19.13
N GLN A 36 7.70 9.94 -18.62
CA GLN A 36 8.49 9.89 -17.41
C GLN A 36 7.51 9.34 -16.42
N GLU A 37 7.54 8.02 -16.30
CA GLU A 37 6.98 7.27 -15.21
C GLU A 37 7.64 7.91 -14.00
N THR A 38 6.94 8.88 -13.42
CA THR A 38 7.24 9.43 -12.12
C THR A 38 7.21 8.21 -11.23
N LYS A 39 8.36 7.58 -10.99
CA LYS A 39 8.53 6.55 -9.97
C LYS A 39 8.07 7.22 -8.67
N LYS A 40 6.79 7.05 -8.33
CA LYS A 40 6.28 7.48 -7.04
C LYS A 40 7.10 6.70 -6.04
N GLN A 41 7.92 7.42 -5.28
CA GLN A 41 8.67 6.83 -4.20
C GLN A 41 7.67 6.24 -3.21
N THR A 42 7.79 4.96 -2.94
CA THR A 42 7.00 4.27 -1.92
C THR A 42 7.85 4.04 -0.68
N TYR A 43 7.17 3.89 0.46
CA TYR A 43 7.76 3.58 1.74
C TYR A 43 7.02 2.42 2.37
N SER A 44 7.69 1.63 3.21
CA SER A 44 6.93 0.70 4.02
C SER A 44 6.06 1.46 5.02
N VAL A 45 4.91 0.89 5.38
CA VAL A 45 4.04 1.47 6.41
C VAL A 45 4.78 1.60 7.75
N ALA A 46 5.63 0.62 8.08
CA ALA A 46 6.49 0.67 9.26
C ALA A 46 7.46 1.88 9.24
N ASP A 47 8.07 2.19 8.09
CA ASP A 47 8.97 3.36 7.96
C ASP A 47 8.25 4.69 8.13
N LEU A 48 7.00 4.78 7.65
CA LEU A 48 6.17 5.96 7.87
C LEU A 48 5.76 6.08 9.34
N LEU A 49 5.33 4.97 9.97
CA LEU A 49 4.95 4.93 11.39
C LEU A 49 6.12 5.22 12.34
N ALA A 50 7.34 4.86 11.96
CA ALA A 50 8.53 5.20 12.76
C ALA A 50 8.66 6.72 12.97
N LYS A 51 8.22 7.52 11.99
CA LYS A 51 8.22 8.99 12.00
C LYS A 51 6.99 9.60 12.69
N ASP A 52 5.96 8.81 12.99
CA ASP A 52 4.76 9.29 13.69
C ASP A 52 5.11 9.72 15.12
N LYS A 53 4.60 10.87 15.58
CA LYS A 53 4.95 11.42 16.91
C LYS A 53 4.05 10.89 18.04
N THR A 54 2.90 10.33 17.69
CA THR A 54 1.81 10.00 18.62
C THR A 54 1.62 8.50 18.80
N LYS A 55 1.94 7.72 17.78
CA LYS A 55 1.71 6.28 17.71
C LYS A 55 2.99 5.53 17.35
N GLN A 56 3.09 4.31 17.83
CA GLN A 56 4.15 3.36 17.49
C GLN A 56 3.56 2.01 17.15
N LEU A 57 4.13 1.36 16.14
CA LEU A 57 3.78 0.00 15.76
C LEU A 57 3.98 -0.96 16.93
N LEU A 58 3.04 -1.88 17.13
CA LEU A 58 3.18 -2.96 18.09
C LEU A 58 4.26 -3.94 17.62
N ASP A 59 5.23 -4.23 18.49
CA ASP A 59 6.27 -5.19 18.19
C ASP A 59 5.73 -6.61 18.31
N LYS A 60 5.72 -7.34 17.20
CA LYS A 60 5.32 -8.77 17.17
C LYS A 60 6.22 -9.61 18.09
N ASN A 61 7.48 -9.24 18.29
CA ASN A 61 8.42 -9.96 19.15
C ASN A 61 8.11 -9.83 20.64
N SER A 62 7.28 -8.85 21.06
CA SER A 62 6.79 -8.76 22.43
C SER A 62 5.85 -9.93 22.81
N GLY A 63 5.32 -10.65 21.81
CA GLY A 63 4.49 -11.83 21.98
C GLY A 63 3.01 -11.52 22.26
N LYS A 64 2.13 -12.45 21.88
CA LYS A 64 0.66 -12.28 21.95
C LYS A 64 0.10 -12.04 23.36
N SER A 65 0.84 -12.45 24.39
CA SER A 65 0.47 -12.25 25.79
C SER A 65 0.82 -10.85 26.32
N HIS A 66 1.51 -10.01 25.53
CA HIS A 66 1.80 -8.64 25.92
C HIS A 66 0.50 -7.83 26.10
N ALA A 67 0.47 -6.96 27.11
CA ALA A 67 -0.72 -6.19 27.46
C ALA A 67 -1.20 -5.28 26.30
N ASP A 68 -0.26 -4.73 25.53
CA ASP A 68 -0.58 -3.89 24.37
C ASP A 68 -1.32 -4.66 23.27
N TRP A 69 -0.89 -5.90 22.97
CA TRP A 69 -1.57 -6.75 22.00
C TRP A 69 -2.97 -7.11 22.47
N THR A 70 -3.13 -7.41 23.77
CA THR A 70 -4.44 -7.68 24.38
C THR A 70 -5.37 -6.47 24.25
N THR A 71 -4.84 -5.27 24.52
CA THR A 71 -5.58 -4.01 24.42
C THR A 71 -6.02 -3.74 22.97
N ALA A 72 -5.09 -3.86 22.02
CA ALA A 72 -5.37 -3.65 20.61
C ALA A 72 -6.40 -4.65 20.07
N TRP A 73 -6.27 -5.93 20.42
CA TRP A 73 -7.19 -6.98 20.01
C TRP A 73 -8.61 -6.77 20.55
N ASN A 74 -8.73 -6.40 21.83
CA ASN A 74 -10.04 -6.12 22.42
C ASN A 74 -10.73 -4.93 21.75
N ASN A 75 -9.98 -3.84 21.51
CA ASN A 75 -10.50 -2.70 20.76
C ASN A 75 -10.92 -3.10 19.34
N TYR A 76 -10.08 -3.88 18.64
CA TYR A 76 -10.36 -4.39 17.30
C TYR A 76 -11.67 -5.18 17.24
N LYS A 77 -11.86 -6.12 18.17
CA LYS A 77 -13.11 -6.91 18.30
C LYS A 77 -14.32 -6.03 18.56
N ASN A 78 -14.21 -5.10 19.49
CA ASN A 78 -15.33 -4.24 19.89
C ASN A 78 -15.81 -3.36 18.73
N GLN A 79 -14.88 -2.75 17.99
CA GLN A 79 -15.24 -1.85 16.88
C GLN A 79 -15.65 -2.59 15.60
N ASN A 80 -15.28 -3.87 15.46
CA ASN A 80 -15.61 -4.67 14.29
C ASN A 80 -16.63 -5.78 14.59
N ASN A 81 -17.34 -5.71 15.71
CA ASN A 81 -18.30 -6.75 16.14
C ASN A 81 -19.46 -6.98 15.16
N GLY A 82 -19.79 -6.01 14.31
CA GLY A 82 -20.79 -6.14 13.23
C GLY A 82 -20.31 -7.01 12.06
N LYS A 83 -19.00 -7.29 11.97
CA LYS A 83 -18.42 -8.19 10.97
C LYS A 83 -18.59 -9.62 11.49
N THR A 84 -19.36 -10.43 10.78
CA THR A 84 -19.69 -11.80 11.21
C THR A 84 -19.09 -12.87 10.29
N THR A 85 -18.69 -12.51 9.07
CA THR A 85 -18.10 -13.41 8.09
C THR A 85 -16.57 -13.38 8.16
N ASN A 86 -15.94 -14.54 7.92
CA ASN A 86 -14.49 -14.68 7.80
C ASN A 86 -13.89 -13.69 6.79
N GLY A 87 -12.83 -12.98 7.18
CA GLY A 87 -12.12 -12.01 6.35
C GLY A 87 -12.88 -10.72 6.04
N SER A 88 -14.05 -10.49 6.64
CA SER A 88 -14.83 -9.26 6.42
C SER A 88 -14.39 -8.08 7.32
N ASP A 89 -13.54 -8.36 8.29
CA ASP A 89 -12.89 -7.39 9.15
C ASP A 89 -11.79 -6.61 8.42
N PRO A 90 -11.40 -5.40 8.85
CA PRO A 90 -10.45 -4.53 8.13
C PRO A 90 -9.07 -5.15 7.85
N LEU A 91 -8.61 -6.07 8.70
CA LEU A 91 -7.35 -6.79 8.51
C LEU A 91 -7.54 -8.06 7.65
N GLY A 92 -8.77 -8.50 7.41
CA GLY A 92 -9.06 -9.69 6.61
C GLY A 92 -8.64 -10.99 7.29
N ILE A 93 -8.92 -11.14 8.58
CA ILE A 93 -8.57 -12.33 9.35
C ILE A 93 -9.38 -13.53 8.87
N THR A 94 -8.68 -14.57 8.38
CA THR A 94 -9.30 -15.75 7.76
C THR A 94 -10.31 -16.46 8.65
N ASN A 95 -10.05 -16.57 9.96
CA ASN A 95 -10.94 -17.27 10.90
C ASN A 95 -11.71 -16.30 11.82
N TRP A 96 -11.94 -15.06 11.36
CA TRP A 96 -12.53 -13.98 12.14
C TRP A 96 -13.81 -14.37 12.89
N SER A 97 -14.73 -15.10 12.24
CA SER A 97 -16.03 -15.48 12.83
C SER A 97 -15.87 -16.23 14.15
N THR A 98 -14.82 -17.06 14.26
CA THR A 98 -14.48 -17.85 15.44
C THR A 98 -13.54 -17.12 16.40
N GLU A 99 -12.51 -16.45 15.87
CA GLU A 99 -11.49 -15.81 16.71
C GLU A 99 -12.05 -14.59 17.46
N ARG A 100 -13.00 -13.86 16.87
CA ARG A 100 -13.59 -12.67 17.51
C ARG A 100 -14.42 -13.01 18.76
N THR A 101 -14.91 -14.24 18.89
CA THR A 101 -15.74 -14.66 20.04
C THR A 101 -14.96 -15.54 21.01
N ALA A 102 -13.76 -15.99 20.64
CA ALA A 102 -12.94 -16.85 21.46
C ALA A 102 -12.38 -16.12 22.70
N SER A 103 -12.29 -16.86 23.81
CA SER A 103 -11.75 -16.41 25.09
C SER A 103 -10.28 -16.80 25.30
N ASN A 104 -9.62 -17.35 24.28
CA ASN A 104 -8.24 -17.87 24.31
C ASN A 104 -7.15 -16.80 24.16
N GLY A 105 -7.48 -15.52 24.34
CA GLY A 105 -6.54 -14.40 24.24
C GLY A 105 -6.42 -13.81 22.83
N VAL A 106 -5.25 -13.27 22.50
CA VAL A 106 -4.97 -12.66 21.20
C VAL A 106 -4.56 -13.74 20.20
N PRO A 107 -5.23 -13.86 19.04
CA PRO A 107 -4.87 -14.87 18.06
C PRO A 107 -3.60 -14.49 17.29
N ASP A 108 -2.81 -15.50 16.91
CA ASP A 108 -1.58 -15.30 16.14
C ASP A 108 -1.83 -14.72 14.74
N SER A 109 -3.03 -14.95 14.19
CA SER A 109 -3.53 -14.35 12.95
C SER A 109 -3.53 -12.82 13.01
N PHE A 110 -3.95 -12.22 14.14
CA PHE A 110 -4.01 -10.78 14.33
C PHE A 110 -2.61 -10.16 14.34
N LEU A 111 -1.68 -10.75 15.11
CA LEU A 111 -0.28 -10.33 15.13
C LEU A 111 0.37 -10.45 13.75
N THR A 112 0.13 -11.58 13.08
CA THR A 112 0.68 -11.86 11.76
C THR A 112 0.17 -10.85 10.75
N ARG A 113 -1.12 -10.50 10.81
CA ARG A 113 -1.69 -9.55 9.87
C ARG A 113 -1.16 -8.14 10.07
N CYS A 114 -1.03 -7.70 11.31
CA CYS A 114 -0.38 -6.43 11.61
C CYS A 114 1.07 -6.36 11.09
N ASP A 115 1.83 -7.44 11.26
CA ASP A 115 3.21 -7.55 10.76
C ASP A 115 3.27 -7.54 9.24
N GLU A 116 2.40 -8.29 8.54
CA GLU A 116 2.33 -8.30 7.07
C GLU A 116 1.92 -6.93 6.50
N GLU A 117 0.84 -6.34 7.01
CA GLU A 117 0.33 -5.05 6.53
C GLU A 117 1.34 -3.92 6.76
N SER A 118 2.08 -3.95 7.88
CA SER A 118 3.12 -2.95 8.18
C SER A 118 4.31 -2.97 7.20
N LYS A 119 4.55 -4.09 6.51
CA LYS A 119 5.64 -4.25 5.54
C LYS A 119 5.26 -3.81 4.14
N LYS A 120 3.97 -3.57 3.87
CA LYS A 120 3.50 -3.16 2.54
C LYS A 120 4.00 -1.76 2.19
N GLN A 121 4.22 -1.56 0.90
CA GLN A 121 4.70 -0.31 0.32
C GLN A 121 3.52 0.59 -0.02
N VAL A 122 3.56 1.83 0.46
CA VAL A 122 2.54 2.86 0.25
C VAL A 122 3.18 4.17 -0.18
N VAL A 123 2.41 5.06 -0.81
CA VAL A 123 2.92 6.36 -1.27
C VAL A 123 3.10 7.32 -0.09
N ASP A 124 2.11 7.37 0.80
CA ASP A 124 2.06 8.29 1.92
C ASP A 124 1.06 7.82 3.00
N THR A 125 0.84 8.66 4.01
CA THR A 125 0.00 8.35 5.17
C THR A 125 -1.51 8.41 4.90
N SER A 126 -1.94 8.82 3.71
CA SER A 126 -3.35 8.77 3.29
C SER A 126 -3.76 7.40 2.73
N ASP A 127 -2.79 6.51 2.49
CA ASP A 127 -3.04 5.18 1.97
C ASP A 127 -3.91 4.35 2.94
N PRO A 128 -4.97 3.68 2.45
CA PRO A 128 -5.84 2.85 3.29
C PRO A 128 -5.09 1.79 4.11
N ILE A 129 -3.98 1.25 3.59
CA ILE A 129 -3.15 0.26 4.29
C ILE A 129 -2.46 0.95 5.47
N TYR A 130 -1.88 2.13 5.27
CA TYR A 130 -1.28 2.91 6.36
C TYR A 130 -2.32 3.22 7.45
N VAL A 131 -3.50 3.70 7.06
CA VAL A 131 -4.59 4.02 8.01
C VAL A 131 -5.04 2.77 8.78
N THR A 132 -5.13 1.62 8.12
CA THR A 132 -5.48 0.34 8.75
C THR A 132 -4.46 -0.05 9.82
N VAL A 133 -3.17 -0.04 9.48
CA VAL A 133 -2.10 -0.38 10.43
C VAL A 133 -2.03 0.64 11.57
N LEU A 134 -2.10 1.94 11.26
CA LEU A 134 -2.12 3.02 12.24
C LEU A 134 -3.26 2.82 13.26
N THR A 135 -4.43 2.38 12.80
CA THR A 135 -5.62 2.23 13.65
C THR A 135 -5.54 1.00 14.54
N TRP A 136 -5.14 -0.15 14.00
CA TRP A 136 -5.32 -1.45 14.66
C TRP A 136 -4.04 -2.07 15.20
N CYS A 137 -2.89 -1.65 14.69
CA CYS A 137 -1.60 -2.29 14.95
C CYS A 137 -0.64 -1.36 15.69
N THR A 138 -1.14 -0.29 16.30
CA THR A 138 -0.32 0.67 17.05
C THR A 138 -0.80 0.88 18.47
N LYS A 139 0.11 1.37 19.31
CA LYS A 139 -0.19 1.95 20.62
C LYS A 139 0.26 3.41 20.68
N ALA A 140 -0.20 4.13 21.69
CA ALA A 140 0.31 5.47 21.97
C ALA A 140 1.82 5.41 22.24
N LYS A 141 2.57 6.40 21.73
CA LYS A 141 3.93 6.68 22.19
C LYS A 141 3.82 7.33 23.57
N VAL A 142 4.54 6.78 24.55
CA VAL A 142 4.74 7.46 25.83
C VAL A 142 5.69 8.61 25.55
N THR A 143 5.15 9.76 25.15
CA THR A 143 5.92 11.00 25.09
C THR A 143 6.08 11.45 26.54
N GLY A 144 7.30 11.43 27.06
CA GLY A 144 7.58 11.79 28.45
C GLY A 144 6.82 13.05 28.86
N GLN A 145 5.92 12.90 29.83
CA GLN A 145 5.54 14.01 30.69
C GLN A 145 6.82 14.42 31.43
N GLY A 146 7.12 15.72 31.36
CA GLY A 146 8.41 16.31 31.75
C GLY A 146 8.83 16.08 33.19
#